data_AF-A0A3M1FWB9-F1
#
_entry.id   AF-A0A3M1FWB9-F1
#
_cell.length_a   1.000
_cell.length_b   1.000
_cell.length_c   1.000
_cell.angle_alpha   90.00
_cell.angle_beta   90.00
_cell.angle_gamma   90.00
#
_symmetry.space_group_name_H-M   'P 1'
#
loop_
_entity.id
_entity.type
_entity.pdbx_description
1 polymer ?
#
loop_
_entity_poly.entity_id
_entity_poly.type
_entity_poly.pdbx_seq_one_letter_code
_entity_poly.pdbx_strand_id
1 'polypeptide(L)'
;MKYVLWLSFLISTAFYITTSVLDPDLWWHITSGKWILAHHTVPKVDHWTIYASGKPWIAYSWPHEILYALTDKYFGIKGLLVLKWILAVLVVFSFFFTFGKISNNWTFGALIGAICSAEASFNFTLRPQSFAWILFAFLLLTVDKINKEGANTKLLLALFALLCFWANTHITTIFALITIFCILFDPSYYLLSVICTLSGLAGTFLTPYFGKEWLAFYQHLNAPTSFKIISEFSAANIGQYDTGVTLIITLLAVFLLTISYKSIKILEAAWGLGLLLLGLYIVKFLPFAAIYLSYLTAKLWRDVSLIEKGLIEGIKKLIAGIDKIPKEGLSFLLICTAIVNGYKAWQSPLNTAIVPKDAVDFIIKKQLPHPIIHRFGHGGY
;
A
#
# COMPACT_ATOMS: atom_id res chain seq x y z
N MET A 1 4.28 -23.66 17.59
CA MET A 1 2.86 -23.33 17.85
C MET A 1 2.55 -21.83 17.76
N LYS A 2 3.22 -20.90 18.48
CA LYS A 2 2.95 -19.44 18.34
C LYS A 2 3.18 -18.92 16.91
N TYR A 3 4.25 -19.38 16.26
CA TYR A 3 4.54 -19.02 14.86
C TYR A 3 3.55 -19.61 13.85
N VAL A 4 3.00 -20.79 14.12
CA VAL A 4 2.01 -21.44 13.25
C VAL A 4 0.69 -20.67 13.26
N LEU A 5 0.25 -20.24 14.45
CA LEU A 5 -0.93 -19.38 14.56
C LEU A 5 -0.71 -18.02 13.87
N TRP A 6 0.44 -17.40 14.08
CA TRP A 6 0.76 -16.13 13.43
C TRP A 6 0.79 -16.26 11.89
N LEU A 7 1.40 -17.32 11.37
CA LEU A 7 1.48 -17.57 9.93
C LEU A 7 0.11 -17.93 9.32
N SER A 8 -0.67 -18.79 9.98
CA SER A 8 -2.03 -19.11 9.52
C SER A 8 -2.96 -17.89 9.56
N PHE A 9 -2.84 -17.02 10.56
CA PHE A 9 -3.59 -15.77 10.62
C PHE A 9 -3.19 -14.81 9.50
N LEU A 10 -1.89 -14.68 9.22
CA LEU A 10 -1.37 -13.91 8.10
C LEU A 10 -1.91 -14.43 6.77
N ILE A 11 -1.82 -15.74 6.52
CA ILE A 11 -2.32 -16.37 5.29
C ILE A 11 -3.82 -16.16 5.17
N SER A 12 -4.59 -16.41 6.23
CA SER A 12 -6.04 -16.20 6.23
C SER A 12 -6.42 -14.76 5.93
N THR A 13 -5.72 -13.78 6.52
CA THR A 13 -5.92 -12.36 6.25
C THR A 13 -5.59 -12.01 4.80
N ALA A 14 -4.47 -12.52 4.25
CA ALA A 14 -4.09 -12.29 2.85
C ALA A 14 -5.12 -12.87 1.86
N PHE A 15 -5.66 -14.05 2.16
CA PHE A 15 -6.71 -14.67 1.34
C PHE A 15 -8.09 -14.02 1.55
N TYR A 16 -8.32 -13.36 2.69
CA TYR A 16 -9.54 -12.59 2.93
C TYR A 16 -9.57 -11.29 2.11
N ILE A 17 -8.45 -10.56 2.06
CA ILE A 17 -8.36 -9.30 1.30
C ILE A 17 -8.26 -9.51 -0.21
N THR A 18 -8.09 -10.76 -0.67
CA THR A 18 -7.98 -11.10 -2.09
C THR A 18 -9.30 -11.61 -2.63
N THR A 19 -9.68 -11.01 -3.76
CA THR A 19 -10.77 -11.47 -4.63
C THR A 19 -10.20 -11.85 -5.99
N SER A 20 -11.05 -12.28 -6.92
CA SER A 20 -10.72 -12.40 -8.35
C SER A 20 -10.00 -11.14 -8.88
N VAL A 21 -9.27 -11.27 -9.98
CA VAL A 21 -8.67 -10.13 -10.65
C VAL A 21 -9.81 -9.18 -11.06
N LEU A 22 -9.77 -7.98 -10.47
CA LEU A 22 -10.81 -6.96 -10.54
C LEU A 22 -10.10 -5.61 -10.56
N ASP A 23 -9.49 -5.27 -11.68
CA ASP A 23 -8.88 -3.96 -11.89
C ASP A 23 -9.06 -3.52 -13.34
N PRO A 24 -9.64 -2.34 -13.57
CA PRO A 24 -9.87 -1.85 -14.93
C PRO A 24 -8.58 -1.34 -15.61
N ASP A 25 -7.57 -0.92 -14.83
CA ASP A 25 -6.32 -0.34 -15.34
C ASP A 25 -5.20 -1.39 -15.51
N LEU A 26 -5.38 -2.61 -15.01
CA LEU A 26 -4.40 -3.69 -15.14
C LEU A 26 -3.95 -3.92 -16.59
N TRP A 27 -4.87 -3.81 -17.53
CA TRP A 27 -4.59 -4.01 -18.96
C TRP A 27 -3.67 -2.92 -19.52
N TRP A 28 -3.80 -1.68 -19.01
CA TRP A 28 -2.84 -0.63 -19.31
C TRP A 28 -1.44 -0.99 -18.85
N HIS A 29 -1.30 -1.49 -17.61
CA HIS A 29 -0.01 -1.89 -17.09
C HIS A 29 0.61 -3.06 -17.87
N ILE A 30 -0.20 -4.05 -18.25
CA ILE A 30 0.25 -5.18 -19.08
C ILE A 30 0.71 -4.69 -20.45
N THR A 31 -0.05 -3.81 -21.09
CA THR A 31 0.25 -3.29 -22.42
C THR A 31 1.50 -2.40 -22.42
N SER A 32 1.67 -1.53 -21.42
CA SER A 32 2.90 -0.76 -21.21
C SER A 32 4.11 -1.67 -20.98
N GLY A 33 3.95 -2.73 -20.18
CA GLY A 33 5.00 -3.71 -19.94
C GLY A 33 5.41 -4.50 -21.20
N LYS A 34 4.43 -4.92 -22.01
CA LYS A 34 4.67 -5.56 -23.31
C LYS A 34 5.45 -4.63 -24.24
N TRP A 35 5.11 -3.33 -24.26
CA TRP A 35 5.84 -2.34 -25.04
C TRP A 35 7.30 -2.19 -24.56
N ILE A 36 7.52 -2.08 -23.24
CA ILE A 36 8.87 -1.97 -22.65
C ILE A 36 9.73 -3.18 -23.02
N LEU A 37 9.16 -4.38 -22.89
CA LEU A 37 9.85 -5.64 -23.24
C LEU A 37 10.23 -5.71 -24.72
N ALA A 38 9.39 -5.17 -25.61
CA ALA A 38 9.64 -5.17 -27.05
C ALA A 38 10.66 -4.11 -27.50
N HIS A 39 10.69 -2.94 -26.84
CA HIS A 39 11.54 -1.81 -27.25
C HIS A 39 12.81 -1.66 -26.41
N HIS A 40 12.97 -2.47 -25.35
CA HIS A 40 14.11 -2.42 -24.42
C HIS A 40 14.36 -1.02 -23.84
N THR A 41 13.31 -0.22 -23.69
CA THR A 41 13.36 1.13 -23.15
C THR A 41 12.07 1.48 -22.43
N VAL A 42 12.10 2.50 -21.58
CA VAL A 42 10.92 2.99 -20.85
C VAL A 42 10.27 4.13 -21.65
N PRO A 43 8.94 4.07 -21.91
CA PRO A 43 8.23 5.06 -22.73
C PRO A 43 8.41 6.49 -22.21
N LYS A 44 8.78 7.43 -23.09
CA LYS A 44 8.89 8.86 -22.73
C LYS A 44 7.72 9.71 -23.25
N VAL A 45 6.86 9.10 -24.06
CA VAL A 45 5.68 9.72 -24.66
C VAL A 45 4.51 8.75 -24.58
N ASP A 46 3.30 9.28 -24.65
CA ASP A 46 2.08 8.48 -24.72
C ASP A 46 1.95 7.86 -26.11
N HIS A 47 1.79 6.55 -26.17
CA HIS A 47 1.60 5.79 -27.42
C HIS A 47 0.16 5.30 -27.63
N TRP A 48 -0.70 5.44 -26.63
CA TRP A 48 -1.95 4.68 -26.54
C TRP A 48 -3.17 5.59 -26.60
N THR A 49 -3.11 6.80 -26.04
CA THR A 49 -4.25 7.72 -25.96
C THR A 49 -4.31 8.62 -27.18
N ILE A 50 -5.43 8.60 -27.92
CA ILE A 50 -5.60 9.41 -29.15
C ILE A 50 -5.28 10.90 -28.94
N TYR A 51 -5.77 11.49 -27.85
CA TYR A 51 -5.60 12.93 -27.58
C TYR A 51 -4.26 13.31 -26.95
N ALA A 52 -3.51 12.32 -26.47
CA ALA A 52 -2.20 12.52 -25.85
C ALA A 52 -1.06 11.88 -26.64
N SER A 53 -1.36 11.18 -27.75
CA SER A 53 -0.38 10.50 -28.57
C SER A 53 0.76 11.43 -28.97
N GLY A 54 2.00 11.00 -28.68
CA GLY A 54 3.21 11.78 -28.91
C GLY A 54 3.51 12.87 -27.87
N LYS A 55 2.62 13.13 -26.90
CA LYS A 55 2.88 14.06 -25.80
C LYS A 55 3.76 13.40 -24.72
N PRO A 56 4.55 14.18 -23.96
CA PRO A 56 5.37 13.64 -22.87
C PRO A 56 4.53 12.85 -21.87
N TRP A 57 5.00 11.64 -21.54
CA TRP A 57 4.40 10.77 -20.53
C TRP A 57 5.51 10.10 -19.71
N ILE A 58 5.23 9.87 -18.42
CA ILE A 58 6.17 9.27 -17.49
C ILE A 58 5.56 7.97 -16.96
N ALA A 59 6.11 6.84 -17.41
CA ALA A 59 5.83 5.51 -16.88
C ALA A 59 6.53 5.29 -15.54
N TYR A 60 6.08 5.98 -14.49
CA TYR A 60 6.70 5.90 -13.15
C TYR A 60 6.57 4.52 -12.50
N SER A 61 5.67 3.65 -13.01
CA SER A 61 5.41 2.29 -12.51
C SER A 61 6.08 1.17 -13.33
N TRP A 62 7.00 1.51 -14.22
CA TRP A 62 7.57 0.61 -15.23
C TRP A 62 8.05 -0.78 -14.77
N PRO A 63 8.67 -1.00 -13.58
CA PRO A 63 9.11 -2.33 -13.17
C PRO A 63 7.94 -3.28 -12.96
N HIS A 64 6.82 -2.76 -12.45
CA HIS A 64 5.61 -3.52 -12.17
C HIS A 64 4.87 -3.86 -13.46
N GLU A 65 4.92 -2.96 -14.43
CA GLU A 65 4.37 -3.19 -15.77
C GLU A 65 5.08 -4.36 -16.45
N ILE A 66 6.42 -4.41 -16.38
CA ILE A 66 7.20 -5.57 -16.85
C ILE A 66 6.77 -6.85 -16.12
N LEU A 67 6.65 -6.82 -14.79
CA LEU A 67 6.26 -7.98 -13.99
C LEU A 67 4.87 -8.51 -14.40
N TYR A 68 3.90 -7.61 -14.60
CA TYR A 68 2.55 -8.00 -15.01
C TYR A 68 2.54 -8.55 -16.43
N ALA A 69 3.26 -7.93 -17.36
CA ALA A 69 3.37 -8.39 -18.74
C ALA A 69 4.02 -9.78 -18.86
N LEU A 70 5.10 -10.05 -18.11
CA LEU A 70 5.73 -11.36 -18.07
C LEU A 70 4.78 -12.41 -17.45
N THR A 71 4.09 -12.06 -16.37
CA THR A 71 3.15 -12.96 -15.71
C THR A 71 1.99 -13.34 -16.64
N ASP A 72 1.40 -12.35 -17.32
CA ASP A 72 0.36 -12.55 -18.33
C ASP A 72 0.88 -13.44 -19.49
N LYS A 73 2.07 -13.14 -20.01
CA LYS A 73 2.67 -13.87 -21.13
C LYS A 73 2.89 -15.37 -20.84
N TYR A 74 3.39 -15.72 -19.65
CA TYR A 74 3.77 -17.10 -19.34
C TYR A 74 2.69 -17.90 -18.61
N PHE A 75 1.81 -17.23 -17.86
CA PHE A 75 0.87 -17.89 -16.95
C PHE A 75 -0.58 -17.40 -17.09
N GLY A 76 -0.83 -16.39 -17.93
CA GLY A 76 -2.14 -15.81 -18.19
C GLY A 76 -2.86 -15.31 -16.93
N ILE A 77 -4.18 -15.26 -17.00
CA ILE A 77 -5.06 -14.78 -15.92
C ILE A 77 -4.85 -15.52 -14.59
N LYS A 78 -4.65 -16.84 -14.62
CA LYS A 78 -4.39 -17.62 -13.39
C LYS A 78 -3.04 -17.24 -12.77
N GLY A 79 -2.04 -16.97 -13.59
CA GLY A 79 -0.77 -16.41 -13.13
C GLY A 79 -0.93 -15.05 -12.46
N LEU A 80 -1.72 -14.16 -13.07
CA LEU A 80 -2.02 -12.85 -12.48
C LEU A 80 -2.76 -13.00 -11.14
N LEU A 81 -3.70 -13.94 -11.02
CA LEU A 81 -4.36 -14.24 -9.75
C LEU A 81 -3.35 -14.73 -8.68
N VAL A 82 -2.45 -15.64 -9.03
CA VAL A 82 -1.39 -16.11 -8.11
C VAL A 82 -0.46 -14.96 -7.70
N LEU A 83 -0.10 -14.09 -8.65
CA LEU A 83 0.68 -12.89 -8.35
C LEU A 83 -0.06 -11.97 -7.37
N LYS A 84 -1.38 -11.81 -7.52
CA LYS A 84 -2.23 -11.05 -6.59
C LYS A 84 -2.20 -11.66 -5.19
N TRP A 85 -2.25 -13.00 -5.07
CA TRP A 85 -2.12 -13.70 -3.79
C TRP A 85 -0.76 -13.49 -3.14
N ILE A 86 0.33 -13.62 -3.91
CA ILE A 86 1.69 -13.37 -3.42
C ILE A 86 1.79 -11.93 -2.91
N LEU A 87 1.28 -10.96 -3.67
CA LEU A 87 1.29 -9.56 -3.29
C LEU A 87 0.50 -9.31 -2.00
N ALA A 88 -0.66 -9.96 -1.83
CA ALA A 88 -1.45 -9.85 -0.61
C ALA A 88 -0.71 -10.40 0.61
N VAL A 89 -0.06 -11.56 0.46
CA VAL A 89 0.79 -12.15 1.50
C VAL A 89 1.91 -11.18 1.88
N LEU A 90 2.56 -10.54 0.90
CA LEU A 90 3.62 -9.56 1.15
C LEU A 90 3.11 -8.29 1.85
N VAL A 91 1.94 -7.77 1.45
CA VAL A 91 1.29 -6.63 2.12
C VAL A 91 0.99 -6.96 3.58
N VAL A 92 0.26 -8.04 3.83
CA VAL A 92 -0.13 -8.45 5.19
C VAL A 92 1.11 -8.77 6.04
N PHE A 93 2.10 -9.46 5.46
CA PHE A 93 3.38 -9.72 6.12
C PHE A 93 4.08 -8.42 6.52
N SER A 94 4.18 -7.45 5.60
CA SER A 94 4.83 -6.17 5.88
C SER A 94 4.17 -5.44 7.04
N PHE A 95 2.84 -5.47 7.14
CA PHE A 95 2.07 -4.85 8.22
C PHE A 95 2.27 -5.59 9.54
N PHE A 96 2.04 -6.91 9.57
CA PHE A 96 2.16 -7.70 10.80
C PHE A 96 3.59 -7.65 11.35
N PHE A 97 4.58 -7.74 10.46
CA PHE A 97 5.99 -7.71 10.84
C PHE A 97 6.39 -6.35 11.38
N THR A 98 6.08 -5.28 10.65
CA THR A 98 6.40 -3.90 11.04
C THR A 98 5.75 -3.54 12.37
N PHE A 99 4.44 -3.71 12.49
CA PHE A 99 3.73 -3.33 13.70
C PHE A 99 4.08 -4.23 14.89
N GLY A 100 4.37 -5.51 14.66
CA GLY A 100 4.89 -6.43 15.68
C GLY A 100 6.25 -5.99 16.24
N LYS A 101 7.17 -5.57 15.36
CA LYS A 101 8.47 -5.02 15.76
C LYS A 101 8.36 -3.67 16.48
N ILE A 102 7.50 -2.77 16.02
CA ILE A 102 7.39 -1.42 16.59
C ILE A 102 6.71 -1.44 17.96
N SER A 103 5.69 -2.28 18.13
CA SER A 103 4.96 -2.45 19.39
C SER A 103 5.66 -3.34 20.42
N ASN A 104 6.75 -4.03 20.04
CA ASN A 104 7.37 -5.11 20.81
C ASN A 104 6.38 -6.23 21.22
N ASN A 105 5.27 -6.39 20.49
CA ASN A 105 4.25 -7.39 20.77
C ASN A 105 3.69 -7.95 19.45
N TRP A 106 4.13 -9.17 19.10
CA TRP A 106 3.73 -9.83 17.85
C TRP A 106 2.23 -10.09 17.72
N THR A 107 1.53 -10.30 18.83
CA THR A 107 0.07 -10.52 18.81
C THR A 107 -0.66 -9.20 18.54
N PHE A 108 -0.30 -8.14 19.27
CA PHE A 108 -0.85 -6.80 19.04
C PHE A 108 -0.54 -6.30 17.62
N GLY A 109 0.71 -6.47 17.18
CA GLY A 109 1.15 -6.13 15.83
C GLY A 109 0.38 -6.87 14.74
N ALA A 110 0.07 -8.16 14.93
CA ALA A 110 -0.77 -8.92 14.01
C ALA A 110 -2.22 -8.41 14.00
N LEU A 111 -2.80 -8.10 15.17
CA LEU A 111 -4.17 -7.57 15.27
C LEU A 111 -4.31 -6.22 14.57
N ILE A 112 -3.43 -5.26 14.87
CA ILE A 112 -3.47 -3.94 14.21
C ILE A 112 -3.12 -4.06 12.73
N GLY A 113 -2.19 -4.96 12.36
CA GLY A 113 -1.88 -5.28 10.97
C GLY A 113 -3.07 -5.87 10.21
N ALA A 114 -3.90 -6.69 10.87
CA ALA A 114 -5.11 -7.24 10.26
C ALA A 114 -6.19 -6.16 10.05
N ILE A 115 -6.36 -5.25 11.01
CA ILE A 115 -7.26 -4.09 10.87
C ILE A 115 -6.78 -3.19 9.73
N CYS A 116 -5.47 -2.90 9.66
CA CYS A 116 -4.88 -2.14 8.54
C CYS A 116 -5.04 -2.87 7.20
N SER A 117 -4.95 -4.20 7.18
CA SER A 117 -5.18 -5.00 5.96
C SER A 117 -6.64 -4.97 5.52
N ALA A 118 -7.59 -4.94 6.47
CA ALA A 118 -9.00 -4.80 6.17
C ALA A 118 -9.30 -3.46 5.49
N GLU A 119 -8.66 -2.36 5.91
CA GLU A 119 -8.74 -1.08 5.20
C GLU A 119 -8.14 -1.20 3.79
N ALA A 120 -6.95 -1.79 3.65
CA ALA A 120 -6.30 -1.91 2.36
C ALA A 120 -7.13 -2.76 1.37
N SER A 121 -7.96 -3.69 1.85
CA SER A 121 -8.75 -4.62 1.05
C SER A 121 -9.70 -3.96 0.05
N PHE A 122 -10.19 -2.74 0.34
CA PHE A 122 -11.16 -2.04 -0.50
C PHE A 122 -10.56 -1.57 -1.83
N ASN A 123 -9.27 -1.27 -1.83
CA ASN A 123 -8.52 -0.85 -3.02
C ASN A 123 -7.41 -1.85 -3.38
N PHE A 124 -7.44 -3.07 -2.83
CA PHE A 124 -6.40 -4.06 -3.06
C PHE A 124 -6.59 -4.76 -4.41
N THR A 125 -5.83 -4.29 -5.40
CA THR A 125 -5.77 -4.85 -6.75
C THR A 125 -4.33 -5.03 -7.23
N LEU A 126 -4.15 -5.53 -8.46
CA LEU A 126 -2.84 -5.60 -9.12
C LEU A 126 -2.44 -4.21 -9.63
N ARG A 127 -2.22 -3.30 -8.69
CA ARG A 127 -1.78 -1.93 -8.93
C ARG A 127 -0.42 -1.66 -8.30
N PRO A 128 0.38 -0.77 -8.89
CA PRO A 128 1.66 -0.34 -8.31
C PRO A 128 1.52 0.25 -6.90
N GLN A 129 0.35 0.80 -6.56
CA GLN A 129 0.06 1.36 -5.23
C GLN A 129 0.24 0.32 -4.09
N SER A 130 -0.13 -0.94 -4.32
CA SER A 130 0.02 -2.01 -3.32
C SER A 130 1.49 -2.26 -2.93
N PHE A 131 2.42 -2.04 -3.86
CA PHE A 131 3.86 -2.11 -3.58
C PHE A 131 4.34 -0.91 -2.74
N ALA A 132 3.79 0.28 -3.00
CA ALA A 132 4.07 1.47 -2.18
C ALA A 132 3.64 1.29 -0.72
N TRP A 133 2.57 0.55 -0.45
CA TRP A 133 2.14 0.23 0.92
C TRP A 133 3.16 -0.64 1.67
N ILE A 134 3.72 -1.65 1.01
CA ILE A 134 4.79 -2.51 1.55
C ILE A 134 6.02 -1.65 1.88
N LEU A 135 6.44 -0.81 0.93
CA LEU A 135 7.57 0.09 1.10
C LEU A 135 7.33 1.08 2.25
N PHE A 136 6.09 1.55 2.41
CA PHE A 136 5.73 2.47 3.49
C PHE A 136 5.81 1.83 4.87
N ALA A 137 5.34 0.59 5.02
CA ALA A 137 5.47 -0.14 6.27
C ALA A 137 6.96 -0.33 6.65
N PHE A 138 7.79 -0.75 5.71
CA PHE A 138 9.24 -0.91 5.98
C PHE A 138 9.98 0.42 6.17
N LEU A 139 9.51 1.50 5.55
CA LEU A 139 9.99 2.85 5.81
C LEU A 139 9.74 3.23 7.28
N LEU A 140 8.51 3.04 7.76
CA LEU A 140 8.14 3.34 9.14
C LEU A 140 8.97 2.52 10.14
N LEU A 141 9.22 1.25 9.84
CA LEU A 141 10.12 0.41 10.64
C LEU A 141 11.56 0.96 10.67
N THR A 142 12.08 1.39 9.50
CA THR A 142 13.43 1.93 9.38
C THR A 142 13.56 3.25 10.14
N VAL A 143 12.58 4.13 9.99
CA VAL A 143 12.56 5.44 10.65
C VAL A 143 12.36 5.30 12.17
N ASP A 144 11.52 4.38 12.65
CA ASP A 144 11.39 4.09 14.10
C ASP A 144 12.71 3.57 14.69
N LYS A 145 13.45 2.74 13.96
CA LYS A 145 14.80 2.29 14.38
C LYS A 145 15.78 3.45 14.45
N ILE A 146 15.85 4.30 13.41
CA ILE A 146 16.72 5.48 13.42
C ILE A 146 16.37 6.40 14.60
N ASN A 147 15.09 6.61 14.88
CA ASN A 147 14.64 7.46 15.98
C ASN A 147 15.03 6.90 17.37
N LYS A 148 15.20 5.58 17.51
CA LYS A 148 15.59 4.94 18.78
C LYS A 148 17.09 4.76 18.94
N GLU A 149 17.76 4.32 17.88
CA GLU A 149 19.13 3.82 17.91
C GLU A 149 20.12 4.80 17.26
N GLY A 150 19.62 5.88 16.64
CA GLY A 150 20.39 6.77 15.78
C GLY A 150 20.54 6.25 14.35
N ALA A 151 21.01 7.11 13.44
CA ALA A 151 21.32 6.67 12.08
C ALA A 151 22.69 5.98 12.02
N ASN A 152 22.77 4.98 11.16
CA ASN A 152 24.02 4.40 10.71
C ASN A 152 23.96 4.17 9.19
N THR A 153 25.10 3.84 8.59
CA THR A 153 25.21 3.65 7.13
C THR A 153 24.21 2.64 6.58
N LYS A 154 23.93 1.55 7.31
CA LYS A 154 22.96 0.53 6.87
C LYS A 154 21.54 1.08 6.80
N LEU A 155 21.14 1.87 7.79
CA LEU A 155 19.81 2.49 7.85
C LEU A 155 19.66 3.61 6.80
N LEU A 156 20.72 4.39 6.54
CA LEU A 156 20.72 5.39 5.47
C LEU A 156 20.62 4.73 4.08
N LEU A 157 21.38 3.66 3.84
CA LEU A 157 21.27 2.86 2.62
C LEU A 157 19.89 2.21 2.48
N ALA A 158 19.27 1.79 3.57
CA ALA A 158 17.90 1.29 3.56
C ALA A 158 16.90 2.38 3.15
N LEU A 159 17.01 3.60 3.70
CA LEU A 159 16.17 4.74 3.28
C LEU A 159 16.37 5.06 1.79
N PHE A 160 17.62 5.11 1.33
CA PHE A 160 17.95 5.32 -0.08
C PHE A 160 17.31 4.26 -0.97
N ALA A 161 17.50 2.98 -0.64
CA ALA A 161 16.97 1.86 -1.41
C ALA A 161 15.44 1.87 -1.44
N LEU A 162 14.79 2.06 -0.28
CA LEU A 162 13.33 2.12 -0.19
C LEU A 162 12.75 3.22 -1.07
N LEU A 163 13.31 4.43 -1.04
CA LEU A 163 12.81 5.54 -1.86
C LEU A 163 13.20 5.41 -3.33
N CYS A 164 14.33 4.77 -3.65
CA CYS A 164 14.68 4.39 -5.02
C CYS A 164 13.64 3.43 -5.61
N PHE A 165 13.30 2.36 -4.89
CA PHE A 165 12.24 1.45 -5.34
C PHE A 165 10.88 2.16 -5.40
N TRP A 166 10.54 2.99 -4.42
CA TRP A 166 9.26 3.71 -4.40
C TRP A 166 9.13 4.67 -5.58
N ALA A 167 10.17 5.44 -5.91
CA ALA A 167 10.16 6.37 -7.04
C ALA A 167 9.95 5.67 -8.40
N ASN A 168 10.39 4.42 -8.53
CA ASN A 168 10.13 3.56 -9.69
C ASN A 168 8.82 2.73 -9.56
N THR A 169 8.03 2.97 -8.52
CA THR A 169 6.78 2.23 -8.24
C THR A 169 5.57 3.13 -8.36
N HIS A 170 5.58 4.25 -7.65
CA HIS A 170 4.40 5.07 -7.45
C HIS A 170 4.75 6.53 -7.14
N ILE A 171 3.94 7.47 -7.63
CA ILE A 171 4.15 8.92 -7.45
C ILE A 171 4.04 9.42 -6.01
N THR A 172 3.61 8.59 -5.05
CA THR A 172 3.42 8.98 -3.65
C THR A 172 4.72 8.99 -2.82
N THR A 173 5.88 8.95 -3.46
CA THR A 173 7.19 9.04 -2.78
C THR A 173 7.32 10.29 -1.90
N ILE A 174 6.56 11.35 -2.18
CA ILE A 174 6.47 12.53 -1.32
C ILE A 174 6.02 12.20 0.11
N PHE A 175 5.10 11.25 0.28
CA PHE A 175 4.64 10.83 1.60
C PHE A 175 5.77 10.18 2.39
N ALA A 176 6.68 9.46 1.73
CA ALA A 176 7.84 8.87 2.34
C ALA A 176 8.80 9.95 2.88
N LEU A 177 9.11 10.97 2.06
CA LEU A 177 10.01 12.06 2.46
C LEU A 177 9.45 12.88 3.63
N ILE A 178 8.18 13.27 3.56
CA ILE A 178 7.53 14.01 4.65
C ILE A 178 7.52 13.15 5.92
N THR A 179 7.25 11.85 5.80
CA THR A 179 7.28 10.92 6.94
C THR A 179 8.66 10.85 7.60
N ILE A 180 9.74 10.71 6.82
CA ILE A 180 11.11 10.69 7.35
C ILE A 180 11.36 11.98 8.14
N PHE A 181 11.05 13.14 7.56
CA PHE A 181 11.27 14.43 8.19
C PHE A 181 10.42 14.57 9.47
N CYS A 182 9.11 14.37 9.41
CA CYS A 182 8.20 14.59 10.54
C CYS A 182 8.50 13.69 11.75
N ILE A 183 8.95 12.45 11.55
CA ILE A 183 9.30 11.56 12.67
C ILE A 183 10.69 11.90 13.23
N LEU A 184 11.69 12.11 12.36
CA LEU A 184 13.08 12.30 12.79
C LEU A 184 13.42 13.72 13.20
N PHE A 185 12.63 14.72 12.80
CA PHE A 185 12.90 16.12 13.13
C PHE A 185 12.97 16.30 14.65
N ASP A 186 14.07 16.89 15.08
CA ASP A 186 14.32 17.32 16.45
C ASP A 186 15.17 18.60 16.35
N PRO A 187 14.72 19.73 16.91
CA PRO A 187 15.50 20.98 16.88
C PRO A 187 16.92 20.82 17.43
N SER A 188 17.11 19.93 18.39
CA SER A 188 18.41 19.68 19.03
C SER A 188 19.37 18.89 18.14
N TYR A 189 18.83 18.12 17.17
CA TYR A 189 19.58 17.22 16.29
C TYR A 189 19.10 17.30 14.84
N TYR A 190 18.81 18.52 14.36
CA TYR A 190 18.15 18.71 13.05
C TYR A 190 18.97 18.13 11.88
N LEU A 191 20.31 18.12 11.99
CA LEU A 191 21.19 17.59 10.95
C LEU A 191 20.92 16.10 10.66
N LEU A 192 20.57 15.30 11.67
CA LEU A 192 20.19 13.90 11.48
C LEU A 192 18.96 13.77 10.59
N SER A 193 17.91 14.54 10.89
CA SER A 193 16.67 14.55 10.10
C SER A 193 16.93 15.00 8.66
N VAL A 194 17.81 15.98 8.46
CA VAL A 194 18.22 16.46 7.14
C VAL A 194 18.99 15.38 6.39
N ILE A 195 20.01 14.76 6.99
CA ILE A 195 20.80 13.70 6.34
C ILE A 195 19.91 12.52 5.94
N CYS A 196 19.02 12.06 6.83
CA CYS A 196 18.11 10.96 6.51
C CYS A 196 17.14 11.34 5.37
N THR A 197 16.61 12.55 5.37
CA THR A 197 15.71 13.04 4.32
C THR A 197 16.44 13.18 2.99
N LEU A 198 17.66 13.74 2.99
CA LEU A 198 18.50 13.87 1.79
C LEU A 198 18.94 12.51 1.24
N SER A 199 19.25 11.55 2.11
CA SER A 199 19.57 10.16 1.71
C SER A 199 18.38 9.51 1.01
N GLY A 200 17.17 9.71 1.55
CA GLY A 200 15.93 9.26 0.90
C GLY A 200 15.69 9.96 -0.43
N LEU A 201 15.83 11.29 -0.47
CA LEU A 201 15.64 12.11 -1.66
C LEU A 201 16.61 11.71 -2.78
N ALA A 202 17.88 11.45 -2.45
CA ALA A 202 18.88 10.96 -3.38
C ALA A 202 18.43 9.67 -4.09
N GLY A 203 17.77 8.76 -3.37
CA GLY A 203 17.20 7.54 -3.95
C GLY A 203 16.16 7.83 -5.03
N THR A 204 15.39 8.91 -4.90
CA THR A 204 14.32 9.26 -5.85
C THR A 204 14.81 9.74 -7.21
N PHE A 205 16.10 10.08 -7.34
CA PHE A 205 16.71 10.46 -8.61
C PHE A 205 17.22 9.25 -9.41
N LEU A 206 17.27 8.06 -8.82
CA LEU A 206 17.68 6.85 -9.50
C LEU A 206 16.51 6.22 -10.26
N THR A 207 16.04 6.93 -11.28
CA THR A 207 14.95 6.53 -12.16
C THR A 207 15.36 6.73 -13.62
N PRO A 208 14.71 6.04 -14.59
CA PRO A 208 14.94 6.28 -16.02
C PRO A 208 14.67 7.73 -16.46
N TYR A 209 14.01 8.53 -15.63
CA TYR A 209 13.66 9.92 -15.90
C TYR A 209 14.43 10.92 -15.03
N PHE A 210 15.40 10.47 -14.23
CA PHE A 210 16.27 11.30 -13.40
C PHE A 210 15.50 12.25 -12.45
N GLY A 211 14.41 11.76 -11.84
CA GLY A 211 13.58 12.53 -10.90
C GLY A 211 12.51 13.42 -11.56
N LYS A 212 12.30 13.36 -12.88
CA LYS A 212 11.20 14.10 -13.53
C LYS A 212 9.80 13.60 -13.11
N GLU A 213 9.71 12.47 -12.42
CA GLU A 213 8.49 11.96 -11.77
C GLU A 213 7.88 12.98 -10.81
N TRP A 214 8.72 13.82 -10.18
CA TRP A 214 8.27 14.94 -9.36
C TRP A 214 7.41 15.95 -10.15
N LEU A 215 7.68 16.13 -11.45
CA LEU A 215 6.87 16.96 -12.34
C LEU A 215 5.53 16.29 -12.67
N ALA A 216 5.51 14.96 -12.84
CA ALA A 216 4.27 14.21 -13.05
C ALA A 216 3.34 14.37 -11.84
N PHE A 217 3.86 14.31 -10.61
CA PHE A 217 3.08 14.58 -9.41
C PHE A 217 2.43 15.98 -9.43
N TYR A 218 3.20 17.01 -9.77
CA TYR A 218 2.70 18.38 -9.87
C TYR A 218 1.62 18.55 -10.96
N GLN A 219 1.81 17.92 -12.12
CA GLN A 219 0.83 17.96 -13.22
C GLN A 219 -0.51 17.32 -12.81
N HIS A 220 -0.48 16.24 -12.04
CA HIS A 220 -1.71 15.61 -11.53
C HIS A 220 -2.46 16.53 -10.58
N LEU A 221 -1.76 17.26 -9.69
CA LEU A 221 -2.41 18.22 -8.78
C LEU A 221 -3.11 19.38 -9.52
N ASN A 222 -2.62 19.75 -10.70
CA ASN A 222 -3.14 20.88 -11.50
C ASN A 222 -4.21 20.49 -12.53
N ALA A 223 -4.72 19.26 -12.50
CA ALA A 223 -5.82 18.81 -13.36
C ALA A 223 -7.15 18.62 -12.57
N PRO A 224 -7.72 19.67 -11.95
CA PRO A 224 -8.81 19.56 -10.96
C PRO A 224 -10.13 19.00 -11.52
N THR A 225 -10.37 19.13 -12.82
CA THR A 225 -11.60 18.65 -13.47
C THR A 225 -11.65 17.12 -13.60
N SER A 226 -10.49 16.45 -13.67
CA SER A 226 -10.39 15.00 -13.83
C SER A 226 -10.75 14.23 -12.56
N PHE A 227 -10.51 14.83 -11.39
CA PHE A 227 -10.71 14.18 -10.08
C PHE A 227 -12.19 13.98 -9.72
N LYS A 228 -13.11 14.80 -10.26
CA LYS A 228 -14.54 14.70 -9.91
C LYS A 228 -15.24 13.49 -10.55
N ILE A 229 -14.67 12.89 -11.59
CA ILE A 229 -15.28 11.81 -12.37
C ILE A 229 -14.80 10.43 -11.89
N ILE A 230 -13.62 10.36 -11.27
CA ILE A 230 -12.97 9.12 -10.86
C ILE A 230 -13.30 8.84 -9.39
N SER A 231 -13.96 7.70 -9.12
CA SER A 231 -14.38 7.32 -7.77
C SER A 231 -13.25 7.23 -6.75
N GLU A 232 -12.03 6.90 -7.18
CA GLU A 232 -10.86 6.84 -6.29
C GLU A 232 -10.40 8.21 -5.76
N PHE A 233 -10.78 9.29 -6.45
CA PHE A 233 -10.44 10.65 -6.06
C PHE A 233 -11.61 11.39 -5.41
N SER A 234 -12.72 10.70 -5.16
CA SER A 234 -13.81 11.26 -4.37
C SER A 234 -13.42 11.34 -2.88
N ALA A 235 -14.15 12.19 -2.17
CA ALA A 235 -14.11 12.21 -0.72
C ALA A 235 -14.59 10.87 -0.15
N ALA A 236 -13.99 10.49 0.98
CA ALA A 236 -14.37 9.31 1.73
C ALA A 236 -15.76 9.48 2.34
N ASN A 237 -16.53 8.39 2.41
CA ASN A 237 -17.86 8.40 2.99
C ASN A 237 -17.87 7.58 4.29
N ILE A 238 -18.38 8.16 5.38
CA ILE A 238 -18.43 7.51 6.71
C ILE A 238 -19.21 6.18 6.68
N GLY A 239 -20.18 6.05 5.78
CA GLY A 239 -20.94 4.80 5.58
C GLY A 239 -20.18 3.71 4.81
N GLN A 240 -19.03 4.04 4.21
CA GLN A 240 -18.16 3.04 3.59
C GLN A 240 -17.27 2.38 4.64
N TYR A 241 -17.08 1.07 4.47
CA TYR A 241 -16.35 0.25 5.42
C TYR A 241 -14.87 0.64 5.55
N ASP A 242 -14.21 1.07 4.46
CA ASP A 242 -12.82 1.54 4.47
C ASP A 242 -12.64 2.71 5.45
N THR A 243 -13.49 3.71 5.32
CA THR A 243 -13.52 4.91 6.18
C THR A 243 -13.79 4.52 7.62
N GLY A 244 -14.77 3.63 7.85
CA GLY A 244 -15.06 3.10 9.17
C GLY A 244 -13.86 2.43 9.84
N VAL A 245 -13.10 1.61 9.10
CA VAL A 245 -11.90 0.94 9.61
C VAL A 245 -10.80 1.96 9.93
N THR A 246 -10.55 2.94 9.05
CA THR A 246 -9.57 4.01 9.34
C THR A 246 -9.95 4.82 10.58
N LEU A 247 -11.23 5.09 10.78
CA LEU A 247 -11.73 5.77 11.98
C LEU A 247 -11.52 4.92 13.24
N ILE A 248 -11.71 3.60 13.19
CA ILE A 248 -11.40 2.70 14.32
C ILE A 248 -9.92 2.78 14.70
N ILE A 249 -9.01 2.72 13.72
CA ILE A 249 -7.56 2.86 13.96
C ILE A 249 -7.27 4.25 14.56
N THR A 250 -7.90 5.30 14.03
CA THR A 250 -7.75 6.69 14.52
C THR A 250 -8.19 6.81 15.97
N LEU A 251 -9.37 6.30 16.32
CA LEU A 251 -9.91 6.35 17.69
C LEU A 251 -9.01 5.60 18.67
N LEU A 252 -8.48 4.44 18.27
CA LEU A 252 -7.51 3.71 19.08
C LEU A 252 -6.21 4.50 19.27
N ALA A 253 -5.66 5.10 18.20
CA ALA A 253 -4.47 5.93 18.27
C ALA A 253 -4.67 7.14 19.19
N VAL A 254 -5.78 7.87 19.04
CA VAL A 254 -6.14 9.02 19.88
C VAL A 254 -6.30 8.60 21.34
N PHE A 255 -7.00 7.50 21.60
CA PHE A 255 -7.15 6.99 22.95
C PHE A 255 -5.78 6.69 23.59
N LEU A 256 -4.91 5.95 22.92
CA LEU A 256 -3.57 5.66 23.44
C LEU A 256 -2.71 6.94 23.61
N LEU A 257 -2.90 7.93 22.73
CA LEU A 257 -2.24 9.22 22.83
C LEU A 257 -2.64 9.98 24.09
N THR A 258 -3.90 9.91 24.53
CA THR A 258 -4.31 10.54 25.81
C THR A 258 -3.56 9.99 27.03
N ILE A 259 -3.04 8.76 26.93
CA ILE A 259 -2.30 8.08 28.00
C ILE A 259 -0.79 8.31 27.86
N SER A 260 -0.27 8.35 26.63
CA SER A 260 1.17 8.43 26.32
C SER A 260 1.54 9.60 25.41
N TYR A 261 0.96 10.78 25.65
CA TYR A 261 1.16 11.94 24.76
C TYR A 261 2.63 12.37 24.61
N LYS A 262 3.47 12.11 25.63
CA LYS A 262 4.91 12.44 25.60
C LYS A 262 5.72 11.57 24.64
N SER A 263 5.15 10.47 24.16
CA SER A 263 5.82 9.53 23.26
C SER A 263 5.84 9.97 21.80
N ILE A 264 5.03 10.95 21.43
CA ILE A 264 4.83 11.38 20.04
C ILE A 264 5.20 12.85 19.90
N LYS A 265 6.00 13.17 18.89
CA LYS A 265 6.36 14.55 18.57
C LYS A 265 5.19 15.26 17.90
N ILE A 266 5.08 16.59 18.06
CA ILE A 266 4.00 17.37 17.44
C ILE A 266 3.94 17.24 15.92
N LEU A 267 5.10 17.22 15.23
CA LEU A 267 5.17 17.04 13.78
C LEU A 267 4.74 15.64 13.34
N GLU A 268 5.04 14.61 14.15
CA GLU A 268 4.62 13.24 13.92
C GLU A 268 3.10 13.10 14.04
N ALA A 269 2.50 13.67 15.09
CA ALA A 269 1.04 13.71 15.25
C ALA A 269 0.36 14.54 14.14
N ALA A 270 0.91 15.72 13.80
CA ALA A 270 0.38 16.58 12.76
C ALA A 270 0.42 15.92 11.39
N TRP A 271 1.47 15.15 11.09
CA TRP A 271 1.54 14.39 9.84
C TRP A 271 0.53 13.25 9.79
N GLY A 272 0.29 12.56 10.90
CA GLY A 272 -0.78 11.56 11.00
C GLY A 272 -2.16 12.16 10.75
N LEU A 273 -2.44 13.34 11.32
CA LEU A 273 -3.66 14.10 11.04
C LEU A 273 -3.73 14.54 9.58
N GLY A 274 -2.63 15.04 9.02
CA GLY A 274 -2.54 15.45 7.62
C GLY A 274 -2.86 14.31 6.65
N LEU A 275 -2.27 13.12 6.86
CA LEU A 275 -2.57 11.93 6.08
C LEU A 275 -4.03 11.49 6.23
N LEU A 276 -4.59 11.55 7.44
CA LEU A 276 -6.00 11.25 7.66
C LEU A 276 -6.90 12.22 6.89
N LEU A 277 -6.67 13.53 6.98
CA LEU A 277 -7.45 14.53 6.27
C LEU A 277 -7.31 14.37 4.75
N LEU A 278 -6.11 14.09 4.25
CA LEU A 278 -5.87 13.79 2.83
C LEU A 278 -6.60 12.52 2.37
N GLY A 279 -6.61 11.46 3.19
CA GLY A 279 -7.34 10.22 2.92
C GLY A 279 -8.85 10.39 2.96
N LEU A 280 -9.36 11.24 3.87
CA LEU A 280 -10.78 11.59 3.91
C LEU A 280 -11.19 12.47 2.73
N TYR A 281 -10.28 13.32 2.24
CA TYR A 281 -10.51 14.15 1.05
C TYR A 281 -10.40 13.36 -0.25
N ILE A 282 -9.47 12.42 -0.32
CA ILE A 282 -9.20 11.55 -1.47
C ILE A 282 -9.06 10.11 -0.95
N VAL A 283 -10.09 9.29 -1.19
CA VAL A 283 -10.16 7.91 -0.66
C VAL A 283 -8.97 7.05 -1.09
N LYS A 284 -8.36 7.32 -2.26
CA LYS A 284 -7.12 6.65 -2.70
C LYS A 284 -5.95 6.80 -1.72
N PHE A 285 -5.92 7.84 -0.89
CA PHE A 285 -4.86 8.05 0.10
C PHE A 285 -5.19 7.49 1.49
N LEU A 286 -6.42 6.99 1.70
CA LEU A 286 -6.86 6.42 2.96
C LEU A 286 -5.97 5.26 3.45
N PRO A 287 -5.42 4.39 2.58
CA PRO A 287 -4.50 3.34 3.03
C PRO A 287 -3.19 3.86 3.58
N PHE A 288 -2.67 4.98 3.05
CA PHE A 288 -1.49 5.60 3.64
C PHE A 288 -1.79 6.15 5.04
N ALA A 289 -2.98 6.73 5.25
CA ALA A 289 -3.41 7.14 6.58
C ALA A 289 -3.52 5.94 7.53
N ALA A 290 -4.17 4.85 7.12
CA ALA A 290 -4.35 3.65 7.93
C ALA A 290 -3.01 3.01 8.35
N ILE A 291 -2.05 2.92 7.42
CA ILE A 291 -0.69 2.40 7.71
C ILE A 291 0.03 3.29 8.71
N TYR A 292 -0.02 4.62 8.54
CA TYR A 292 0.64 5.56 9.44
C TYR A 292 0.02 5.59 10.84
N LEU A 293 -1.32 5.59 10.92
CA LEU A 293 -2.04 5.55 12.19
C LEU A 293 -1.85 4.21 12.91
N SER A 294 -1.72 3.11 12.18
CA SER A 294 -1.34 1.81 12.74
C SER A 294 0.08 1.81 13.30
N TYR A 295 1.01 2.52 12.64
CA TYR A 295 2.35 2.77 13.16
C TYR A 295 2.30 3.55 14.48
N LEU A 296 1.57 4.67 14.55
CA LEU A 296 1.43 5.45 15.78
C LEU A 296 0.80 4.61 16.89
N THR A 297 -0.24 3.84 16.57
CA THR A 297 -0.90 2.93 17.50
C THR A 297 0.08 1.88 18.04
N ALA A 298 0.89 1.26 17.19
CA ALA A 298 1.92 0.30 17.59
C ALA A 298 3.00 0.96 18.47
N LYS A 299 3.44 2.17 18.12
CA LYS A 299 4.43 2.94 18.88
C LYS A 299 3.91 3.33 20.26
N LEU A 300 2.69 3.86 20.34
CA LEU A 300 2.03 4.21 21.60
C LEU A 300 1.77 2.98 22.46
N TRP A 301 1.35 1.87 21.86
CA TRP A 301 1.15 0.61 22.57
C TRP A 301 2.41 0.15 23.29
N ARG A 302 3.57 0.24 22.64
CA ARG A 302 4.86 -0.13 23.24
C ARG A 302 5.05 0.54 24.61
N ASP A 303 4.74 1.82 24.71
CA ASP A 303 5.01 2.63 25.89
C ASP A 303 3.95 2.43 26.98
N VAL A 304 2.68 2.25 26.61
CA VAL A 304 1.60 2.01 27.58
C VAL A 304 1.42 0.54 27.96
N SER A 305 2.12 -0.39 27.28
CA SER A 305 1.94 -1.83 27.47
C SER A 305 2.27 -2.30 28.89
N LEU A 306 2.91 -1.48 29.73
CA LEU A 306 3.18 -1.76 31.14
C LEU A 306 2.06 -1.31 32.09
N ILE A 307 1.11 -0.49 31.62
CA ILE A 307 0.01 0.04 32.44
C ILE A 307 -1.07 -1.04 32.63
N GLU A 308 -1.55 -1.23 33.86
CA GLU A 308 -2.57 -2.25 34.22
C GLU A 308 -3.87 -1.59 34.72
N LYS A 309 -4.43 -0.67 33.94
CA LYS A 309 -5.69 0.01 34.26
C LYS A 309 -6.52 0.31 33.01
N GLY A 310 -7.84 0.39 33.17
CA GLY A 310 -8.78 0.90 32.16
C GLY A 310 -8.82 0.05 30.89
N LEU A 311 -8.99 0.70 29.72
CA LEU A 311 -9.07 0.01 28.43
C LEU A 311 -7.80 -0.79 28.10
N ILE A 312 -6.62 -0.37 28.57
CA ILE A 312 -5.36 -1.10 28.34
C ILE A 312 -5.42 -2.48 28.99
N GLU A 313 -5.91 -2.57 30.23
CA GLU A 313 -6.14 -3.84 30.91
C GLU A 313 -7.16 -4.70 30.15
N GLY A 314 -8.23 -4.09 29.64
CA GLY A 314 -9.21 -4.75 28.78
C GLY A 314 -8.60 -5.34 27.51
N ILE A 315 -7.79 -4.57 26.78
CA ILE A 315 -7.09 -5.03 25.58
C ILE A 315 -6.11 -6.16 25.93
N LYS A 316 -5.35 -6.03 27.02
CA LYS A 316 -4.46 -7.11 27.50
C LYS A 316 -5.22 -8.39 27.83
N LYS A 317 -6.36 -8.29 28.52
CA LYS A 317 -7.23 -9.44 28.82
C LYS A 317 -7.76 -10.09 27.54
N LEU A 318 -8.12 -9.30 26.53
CA LEU A 318 -8.55 -9.80 25.23
C LEU A 318 -7.42 -10.55 24.50
N ILE A 319 -6.22 -9.96 24.44
CA ILE A 319 -5.01 -10.60 23.88
C ILE A 319 -4.69 -11.90 24.64
N ALA A 320 -4.71 -11.87 25.98
CA ALA A 320 -4.48 -13.04 26.81
C ALA A 320 -5.57 -14.11 26.62
N GLY A 321 -6.80 -13.70 26.31
CA GLY A 321 -7.90 -14.59 25.93
C GLY A 321 -7.62 -15.34 24.62
N ILE A 322 -7.07 -14.64 23.61
CA ILE A 322 -6.64 -15.26 22.35
C ILE A 322 -5.55 -16.31 22.62
N ASP A 323 -4.62 -16.02 23.54
CA ASP A 323 -3.56 -16.96 23.91
C ASP A 323 -4.08 -18.25 24.59
N LYS A 324 -5.32 -18.25 25.13
CA LYS A 324 -5.98 -19.42 25.71
C LYS A 324 -6.65 -20.33 24.67
N ILE A 325 -6.89 -19.85 23.45
CA ILE A 325 -7.54 -20.64 22.40
C ILE A 325 -6.56 -21.75 21.93
N PRO A 326 -7.03 -23.01 21.74
CA PRO A 326 -6.20 -24.06 21.17
C PRO A 326 -5.61 -23.63 19.82
N LYS A 327 -4.29 -23.49 19.77
CA LYS A 327 -3.59 -22.85 18.64
C LYS A 327 -3.70 -23.69 17.38
N GLU A 328 -3.73 -25.00 17.52
CA GLU A 328 -3.89 -25.99 16.45
C GLU A 328 -5.26 -25.83 15.80
N GLY A 329 -6.33 -25.82 16.62
CA GLY A 329 -7.70 -25.68 16.14
C GLY A 329 -7.95 -24.34 15.46
N LEU A 330 -7.49 -23.24 16.05
CA LEU A 330 -7.62 -21.92 15.44
C LEU A 330 -6.80 -21.80 14.15
N SER A 331 -5.57 -22.32 14.12
CA SER A 331 -4.74 -22.32 12.90
C SER A 331 -5.40 -23.14 11.79
N PHE A 332 -5.99 -24.29 12.13
CA PHE A 332 -6.72 -25.12 11.17
C PHE A 332 -7.89 -24.36 10.55
N LEU A 333 -8.73 -23.72 11.37
CA LEU A 333 -9.85 -22.91 10.90
C LEU A 333 -9.40 -21.78 9.96
N LEU A 334 -8.34 -21.06 10.35
CA LEU A 334 -7.79 -19.95 9.56
C LEU A 334 -7.29 -20.42 8.17
N ILE A 335 -6.62 -21.57 8.11
CA ILE A 335 -6.19 -22.19 6.86
C ILE A 335 -7.37 -22.67 6.03
N CYS A 336 -8.39 -23.28 6.64
CA CYS A 336 -9.62 -23.66 5.93
C CYS A 336 -10.29 -22.45 5.28
N THR A 337 -10.40 -21.31 5.99
CA THR A 337 -10.94 -20.07 5.42
C THR A 337 -10.09 -19.58 4.24
N ALA A 338 -8.76 -19.64 4.35
CA ALA A 338 -7.86 -19.26 3.27
C ALA A 338 -8.06 -20.15 2.02
N ILE A 339 -8.16 -21.47 2.21
CA ILE A 339 -8.39 -22.44 1.13
C ILE A 339 -9.73 -22.18 0.45
N VAL A 340 -10.80 -21.95 1.21
CA VAL A 340 -12.14 -21.67 0.66
C VAL A 340 -12.14 -20.40 -0.18
N ASN A 341 -11.55 -19.31 0.34
CA ASN A 341 -11.46 -18.04 -0.39
C ASN A 341 -10.59 -18.17 -1.65
N GLY A 342 -9.45 -18.84 -1.54
CA GLY A 342 -8.57 -19.12 -2.67
C GLY A 342 -9.23 -19.96 -3.76
N TYR A 343 -9.95 -21.02 -3.37
CA TYR A 343 -10.69 -21.87 -4.30
C TYR A 343 -11.80 -21.10 -5.02
N LYS A 344 -12.56 -20.26 -4.30
CA LYS A 344 -13.59 -19.39 -4.89
C LYS A 344 -13.00 -18.46 -5.96
N ALA A 345 -11.90 -17.80 -5.66
CA ALA A 345 -11.22 -16.94 -6.63
C ALA A 345 -10.61 -17.74 -7.80
N TRP A 346 -10.11 -18.96 -7.56
CA TRP A 346 -9.54 -19.81 -8.60
C TRP A 346 -10.56 -20.28 -9.64
N GLN A 347 -11.80 -20.55 -9.21
CA GLN A 347 -12.90 -20.94 -10.12
C GLN A 347 -13.34 -19.81 -11.05
N SER A 348 -13.16 -18.56 -10.63
CA SER A 348 -13.50 -17.38 -11.44
C SER A 348 -12.38 -16.34 -11.31
N PRO A 349 -11.23 -16.57 -11.95
CA PRO A 349 -10.01 -15.82 -11.66
C PRO A 349 -10.03 -14.38 -12.18
N LEU A 350 -10.91 -14.07 -13.14
CA LEU A 350 -11.17 -12.72 -13.64
C LEU A 350 -12.64 -12.38 -13.44
N ASN A 351 -12.93 -11.19 -12.92
CA ASN A 351 -14.29 -10.68 -12.87
C ASN A 351 -14.60 -9.96 -14.19
N THR A 352 -15.46 -10.56 -15.00
CA THR A 352 -15.83 -10.03 -16.33
C THR A 352 -16.81 -8.86 -16.26
N ALA A 353 -17.39 -8.54 -15.10
CA ALA A 353 -18.35 -7.43 -14.97
C ALA A 353 -17.72 -6.06 -15.20
N ILE A 354 -16.39 -5.94 -15.06
CA ILE A 354 -15.64 -4.68 -15.25
C ILE A 354 -14.77 -4.69 -16.51
N VAL A 355 -14.71 -5.80 -17.24
CA VAL A 355 -13.89 -5.94 -18.45
C VAL A 355 -14.81 -5.82 -19.66
N PRO A 356 -14.55 -4.91 -20.62
CA PRO A 356 -15.41 -4.66 -21.77
C PRO A 356 -15.22 -5.74 -22.85
N LYS A 357 -15.36 -7.02 -22.47
CA LYS A 357 -15.08 -8.18 -23.34
C LYS A 357 -15.83 -8.09 -24.67
N ASP A 358 -17.14 -7.84 -24.63
CA ASP A 358 -17.97 -7.79 -25.83
C ASP A 358 -17.56 -6.64 -26.77
N ALA A 359 -17.10 -5.51 -26.22
CA ALA A 359 -16.61 -4.39 -27.00
C ALA A 359 -15.27 -4.73 -27.68
N VAL A 360 -14.36 -5.39 -26.96
CA VAL A 360 -13.08 -5.88 -27.51
C VAL A 360 -13.33 -6.93 -28.60
N ASP A 361 -14.22 -7.89 -28.36
CA ASP A 361 -14.60 -8.90 -29.34
C ASP A 361 -15.21 -8.25 -30.60
N PHE A 362 -16.02 -7.20 -30.44
CA PHE A 362 -16.56 -6.41 -31.56
C PHE A 362 -15.45 -5.70 -32.36
N ILE A 363 -14.52 -5.03 -31.68
CA ILE A 363 -13.38 -4.34 -32.30
C ILE A 363 -12.55 -5.33 -33.14
N ILE A 364 -12.20 -6.48 -32.56
CA ILE A 364 -11.41 -7.53 -33.24
C ILE A 364 -12.19 -8.05 -34.45
N LYS A 365 -13.48 -8.37 -34.27
CA LYS A 365 -14.35 -8.88 -35.34
C LYS A 365 -14.53 -7.89 -36.49
N LYS A 366 -14.54 -6.59 -36.21
CA LYS A 366 -14.74 -5.53 -37.20
C LYS A 366 -13.45 -4.94 -37.76
N GLN A 367 -12.28 -5.37 -37.25
CA GLN A 367 -10.97 -4.87 -37.66
C GLN A 367 -10.88 -3.33 -37.62
N LEU A 368 -11.41 -2.72 -36.56
CA LEU A 368 -11.41 -1.26 -36.44
C LEU A 368 -9.98 -0.70 -36.37
N PRO A 369 -9.71 0.48 -36.94
CA PRO A 369 -8.39 1.09 -36.92
C PRO A 369 -7.98 1.51 -35.50
N HIS A 370 -6.70 1.34 -35.18
CA HIS A 370 -6.07 1.76 -33.93
C HIS A 370 -5.37 3.13 -34.10
N PRO A 371 -5.20 3.92 -33.02
CA PRO A 371 -5.65 3.67 -31.64
C PRO A 371 -7.15 3.92 -31.45
N ILE A 372 -7.76 3.23 -30.50
CA ILE A 372 -9.19 3.31 -30.18
C ILE A 372 -9.39 4.29 -29.02
N ILE A 373 -10.48 5.08 -29.06
CA ILE A 373 -10.82 5.99 -27.96
C ILE A 373 -11.07 5.14 -26.72
N HIS A 374 -10.21 5.30 -25.71
CA HIS A 374 -10.43 4.75 -24.39
C HIS A 374 -10.76 5.88 -23.40
N ARG A 375 -11.59 5.55 -22.40
CA ARG A 375 -11.87 6.39 -21.24
C ARG A 375 -11.15 5.81 -20.02
N PHE A 376 -11.02 6.61 -18.96
CA PHE A 376 -10.49 6.13 -17.67
C PHE A 376 -11.25 4.88 -17.21
N GLY A 377 -10.52 3.81 -16.85
CA GLY A 377 -11.06 2.51 -16.49
C GLY A 377 -11.54 1.61 -17.64
N HIS A 378 -11.34 1.98 -18.91
CA HIS A 378 -11.71 1.18 -20.08
C HIS A 378 -10.62 1.28 -21.18
N GLY A 379 -9.38 0.92 -20.87
CA GLY A 379 -8.24 1.07 -21.80
C GLY A 379 -7.15 0.00 -21.64
N GLY A 380 -6.30 -0.12 -22.66
CA GLY A 380 -5.16 -1.03 -22.69
C GLY A 380 -5.46 -2.46 -23.17
N TYR A 381 -6.64 -2.69 -23.75
CA TYR A 381 -7.12 -3.98 -24.28
C TYR A 381 -6.58 -4.31 -25.67
#